data_AF-A0A936RGY3-F1
#
_entry.id   AF-A0A936RGY3-F1
#
_cell.length_a   1.000
_cell.length_b   1.000
_cell.length_c   1.000
_cell.angle_alpha   90.00
_cell.angle_beta   90.00
_cell.angle_gamma   90.00
#
_symmetry.space_group_name_H-M   'P 1'
#
loop_
_entity.id
_entity.type
_entity.pdbx_description
1 polymer ?
#
loop_
_entity_poly.entity_id
_entity_poly.type
_entity_poly.pdbx_seq_one_letter_code
_entity_poly.pdbx_strand_id
1 'polypeptide(L)'
;MQTIQTSADLKRAILELEIRQANELVMLKAAIKNTAESLKPFNLIKNSLKDAARSPDLKVDVFNAAIGLTTGILAKKLVIGNTINPIKKILGIFLEMAVANKVIKNADDIKSTGNSLLHKLFKRKEEPVNP
;
A
#
# COMPACT_ATOMS: atom_id res chain seq x y z
N MET A 1 17.43 29.70 43.42
CA MET A 1 16.62 28.99 44.43
C MET A 1 16.49 29.91 45.63
N GLN A 2 15.27 30.21 46.05
CA GLN A 2 15.04 31.00 47.26
C GLN A 2 15.29 30.12 48.49
N THR A 3 15.98 30.66 49.48
CA THR A 3 16.28 29.95 50.74
C THR A 3 15.02 29.90 51.59
N ILE A 4 14.48 28.69 51.85
CA ILE A 4 13.27 28.54 52.67
C ILE A 4 13.66 28.69 54.14
N GLN A 5 13.30 29.81 54.76
CA GLN A 5 13.58 30.07 56.18
C GLN A 5 12.31 30.19 57.02
N THR A 6 11.18 30.56 56.41
CA THR A 6 9.89 30.71 57.11
C THR A 6 8.77 29.88 56.49
N SER A 7 7.68 29.69 57.24
CA SER A 7 6.48 28.99 56.74
C SER A 7 5.81 29.72 55.57
N ALA A 8 5.96 31.05 55.48
CA ALA A 8 5.47 31.84 54.36
C ALA A 8 6.30 31.58 53.09
N ASP A 9 7.62 31.43 53.21
CA ASP A 9 8.51 31.12 52.08
C ASP A 9 8.24 29.72 51.54
N LEU A 10 7.98 28.76 52.43
CA LEU A 10 7.61 27.40 52.05
C LEU A 10 6.30 27.39 51.23
N LYS A 11 5.27 28.13 51.66
CA LYS A 11 4.01 28.24 50.90
C LYS A 11 4.20 28.87 49.53
N ARG A 12 5.05 29.90 49.42
CA ARG A 12 5.38 30.53 48.13
C ARG A 12 6.13 29.57 47.21
N ALA A 13 7.09 28.83 47.73
CA ALA A 13 7.82 27.82 46.97
C ALA A 13 6.90 26.70 46.48
N ILE A 14 5.95 26.24 47.32
CA ILE A 14 4.94 25.24 46.91
C ILE A 14 4.09 25.78 45.77
N LEU A 15 3.57 27.01 45.88
CA LEU A 15 2.77 27.63 44.81
C LEU A 15 3.57 27.78 43.51
N GLU A 16 4.85 28.18 43.59
CA GLU A 16 5.72 28.27 42.42
C GLU A 16 5.93 26.90 41.75
N LEU A 17 6.16 25.86 42.56
CA LEU A 17 6.34 24.50 42.09
C LEU A 17 5.05 23.92 41.47
N GLU A 18 3.89 24.20 42.05
CA GLU A 18 2.59 23.78 41.51
C GLU A 18 2.31 24.44 40.16
N ILE A 19 2.59 25.74 40.03
CA ILE A 19 2.47 26.47 38.76
C ILE A 19 3.43 25.90 37.72
N ARG A 20 4.69 25.63 38.11
CA ARG A 20 5.67 25.01 37.22
C ARG A 20 5.21 23.62 36.77
N GLN A 21 4.78 22.77 37.70
CA GLN A 21 4.29 21.42 37.41
C GLN A 21 3.08 21.44 36.46
N ALA A 22 2.13 22.35 36.69
CA ALA A 22 0.96 22.51 35.81
C ALA A 22 1.39 22.88 34.38
N ASN A 23 2.32 23.83 34.24
CA ASN A 23 2.84 24.23 32.93
C ASN A 23 3.60 23.10 32.23
N GLU A 24 4.46 22.39 32.96
CA GLU A 24 5.20 21.24 32.44
C GLU A 24 4.26 20.13 31.96
N LEU A 25 3.19 19.84 32.71
CA LEU A 25 2.18 18.87 32.30
C LEU A 25 1.45 19.28 31.02
N VAL A 26 1.12 20.56 30.87
CA VAL A 26 0.50 21.06 29.63
C VAL A 26 1.44 20.90 28.44
N MET A 27 2.71 21.27 28.59
CA MET A 27 3.72 21.10 27.53
C MET A 27 3.93 19.62 27.18
N LEU A 28 4.00 18.74 28.18
CA LEU A 28 4.16 17.31 27.97
C LEU A 28 2.98 16.71 27.21
N LYS A 29 1.75 17.07 27.58
CA LYS A 29 0.54 16.63 26.86
C LYS A 29 0.55 17.10 25.41
N ALA A 30 0.95 18.34 25.17
CA ALA A 30 1.07 18.87 23.81
C ALA A 30 2.14 18.13 23.00
N ALA A 31 3.32 17.85 23.59
CA ALA A 31 4.39 17.10 22.94
C ALA A 31 3.98 15.66 22.60
N ILE A 32 3.28 14.97 23.51
CA ILE A 32 2.74 13.63 23.27
C ILE A 32 1.71 13.68 22.14
N LYS A 33 0.77 14.62 22.16
CA LYS A 33 -0.25 14.76 21.11
C LYS A 33 0.40 15.01 19.75
N ASN A 34 1.35 15.94 19.67
CA ASN A 34 2.03 16.28 18.43
C ASN A 34 2.86 15.10 17.89
N THR A 35 3.56 14.39 18.77
CA THR A 35 4.31 13.18 18.40
C THR A 35 3.37 12.06 17.96
N ALA A 36 2.27 11.84 18.67
CA ALA A 36 1.27 10.85 18.28
C ALA A 36 0.64 11.20 16.93
N GLU A 37 0.39 12.49 16.65
CA GLU A 37 -0.09 12.95 15.37
C GLU A 37 0.97 12.78 14.27
N SER A 38 2.24 13.11 14.51
CA SER A 38 3.30 12.97 13.50
C SER A 38 3.56 11.51 13.13
N LEU A 39 3.41 10.59 14.08
CA LEU A 39 3.53 9.14 13.87
C LEU A 39 2.32 8.51 13.18
N LYS A 40 1.22 9.24 12.98
CA LYS A 40 0.09 8.71 12.20
C LYS A 40 0.58 8.39 10.78
N PRO A 41 0.25 7.20 10.23
CA PRO A 41 0.70 6.80 8.90
C PRO A 41 0.43 7.84 7.81
N PHE A 42 -0.72 8.52 7.89
CA PHE A 42 -1.07 9.60 6.98
C PHE A 42 -0.08 10.77 7.01
N ASN A 43 0.33 11.21 8.21
CA ASN A 43 1.27 12.32 8.38
C ASN A 43 2.70 11.91 8.02
N LEU A 44 3.08 10.65 8.28
CA LEU A 44 4.35 10.09 7.82
C LEU A 44 4.42 10.11 6.28
N ILE A 45 3.42 9.55 5.60
CA ILE A 45 3.35 9.54 4.13
C ILE A 45 3.35 10.97 3.59
N LYS A 46 2.57 11.88 4.18
CA LYS A 46 2.50 13.28 3.76
C LYS A 46 3.85 13.98 3.85
N ASN A 47 4.57 13.79 4.95
CA ASN A 47 5.88 14.40 5.16
C ASN A 47 6.93 13.78 4.23
N SER A 48 6.98 12.45 4.13
CA SER A 48 7.88 11.75 3.20
C SER A 48 7.63 12.14 1.74
N LEU A 49 6.36 12.27 1.32
CA LEU A 49 6.01 12.68 -0.03
C LEU A 49 6.35 14.16 -0.30
N LYS A 50 6.15 15.03 0.69
CA LYS A 50 6.52 16.45 0.60
C LYS A 50 8.03 16.63 0.45
N ASP A 51 8.82 15.84 1.17
CA ASP A 51 10.28 15.90 1.09
C ASP A 51 10.80 15.23 -0.19
N ALA A 52 10.21 14.10 -0.61
CA ALA A 52 10.50 13.50 -1.92
C ALA A 52 10.14 14.43 -3.08
N ALA A 53 9.03 15.14 -3.02
CA ALA A 53 8.62 16.09 -4.06
C ALA A 53 9.50 17.35 -4.12
N ARG A 54 10.36 17.60 -3.12
CA ARG A 54 11.30 18.74 -3.13
C ARG A 54 12.61 18.40 -3.84
N SER A 55 13.01 17.14 -3.92
CA SER A 55 14.20 16.76 -4.68
C SER A 55 13.85 16.63 -6.17
N PRO A 56 14.68 17.17 -7.09
CA PRO A 56 14.42 17.09 -8.53
C PRO A 56 14.32 15.65 -9.05
N ASP A 57 15.18 14.75 -8.56
CA ASP A 57 15.24 13.35 -9.01
C ASP A 57 14.02 12.53 -8.57
N LEU A 58 13.55 12.70 -7.33
CA LEU A 58 12.43 11.89 -6.81
C LEU A 58 11.06 12.38 -7.31
N LYS A 59 10.95 13.59 -7.86
CA LYS A 59 9.69 14.05 -8.49
C LYS A 59 9.23 13.11 -9.60
N VAL A 60 10.16 12.66 -10.43
CA VAL A 60 9.87 11.75 -11.56
C VAL A 60 9.45 10.39 -11.03
N ASP A 61 10.15 9.87 -10.02
CA ASP A 61 9.83 8.57 -9.40
C ASP A 61 8.48 8.58 -8.70
N VAL A 62 8.16 9.65 -7.97
CA VAL A 62 6.84 9.82 -7.34
C VAL A 62 5.73 9.88 -8.38
N PHE A 63 5.94 10.58 -9.50
CA PHE A 63 4.97 10.66 -10.59
C PHE A 63 4.76 9.29 -11.25
N ASN A 64 5.83 8.57 -11.54
CA ASN A 64 5.77 7.21 -12.09
C ASN A 64 5.09 6.23 -11.12
N ALA A 65 5.39 6.34 -9.82
CA ALA A 65 4.73 5.54 -8.78
C ALA A 65 3.23 5.85 -8.68
N ALA A 66 2.84 7.13 -8.77
CA ALA A 66 1.42 7.52 -8.79
C ALA A 66 0.69 6.93 -10.01
N ILE A 67 1.32 6.96 -11.19
CA ILE A 67 0.79 6.30 -12.40
C ILE A 67 0.69 4.79 -12.19
N GLY A 68 1.72 4.15 -11.65
CA GLY A 68 1.71 2.70 -11.38
C GLY A 68 0.63 2.29 -10.38
N LEU A 69 0.42 3.07 -9.32
CA LEU A 69 -0.62 2.84 -8.32
C LEU A 69 -2.02 3.03 -8.90
N THR A 70 -2.25 4.13 -9.61
CA THR A 70 -3.55 4.40 -10.25
C THR A 70 -3.85 3.36 -11.32
N THR A 71 -2.89 3.05 -12.19
CA THR A 71 -3.02 2.00 -13.20
C THR A 71 -3.24 0.63 -12.56
N GLY A 72 -2.53 0.29 -11.48
CA GLY A 72 -2.74 -0.96 -10.75
C GLY A 72 -4.11 -1.06 -10.09
N ILE A 73 -4.63 0.04 -9.54
CA ILE A 73 -6.00 0.10 -8.97
C ILE A 73 -7.04 -0.04 -10.08
N LEU A 74 -6.87 0.67 -11.20
CA LEU A 74 -7.76 0.59 -12.36
C LEU A 74 -7.72 -0.81 -12.97
N ALA A 75 -6.54 -1.39 -13.17
CA ALA A 75 -6.34 -2.75 -13.64
C ALA A 75 -7.01 -3.76 -12.68
N LYS A 76 -6.84 -3.61 -11.36
CA LYS A 76 -7.54 -4.45 -10.37
C LYS A 76 -9.05 -4.33 -10.50
N LYS A 77 -9.56 -3.11 -10.72
CA LYS A 77 -11.00 -2.84 -10.87
C LYS A 77 -11.57 -3.40 -12.19
N LEU A 78 -10.77 -3.43 -13.25
CA LEU A 78 -11.12 -3.99 -14.56
C LEU A 78 -11.02 -5.51 -14.59
N VAL A 79 -9.96 -6.10 -14.03
CA VAL A 79 -9.69 -7.54 -14.02
C VAL A 79 -10.57 -8.28 -13.02
N ILE A 80 -10.81 -7.72 -11.83
CA ILE A 80 -11.63 -8.36 -10.78
C ILE A 80 -13.10 -7.91 -10.85
N GLY A 81 -13.39 -6.85 -11.60
CA GLY A 81 -14.71 -6.18 -11.61
C GLY A 81 -15.04 -5.55 -10.25
N ASN A 82 -16.16 -4.82 -10.16
CA ASN A 82 -16.68 -4.27 -8.90
C ASN A 82 -17.29 -5.38 -8.01
N THR A 83 -16.55 -6.46 -7.72
CA THR A 83 -17.01 -7.48 -6.79
C THR A 83 -16.73 -7.06 -5.35
N ILE A 84 -17.74 -6.45 -4.74
CA ILE A 84 -17.80 -6.11 -3.31
C ILE A 84 -17.72 -7.38 -2.42
N ASN A 85 -17.91 -8.57 -2.99
CA ASN A 85 -18.08 -9.81 -2.23
C ASN A 85 -16.86 -10.75 -2.33
N PRO A 86 -16.03 -10.88 -1.27
CA PRO A 86 -14.86 -11.79 -1.25
C PRO A 86 -15.22 -13.25 -1.56
N ILE A 87 -16.47 -13.65 -1.32
CA ILE A 87 -17.01 -14.98 -1.65
C ILE A 87 -16.98 -15.25 -3.16
N LYS A 88 -17.27 -14.25 -4.01
CA LYS A 88 -17.24 -14.42 -5.48
C LYS A 88 -15.82 -14.63 -6.01
N LYS A 89 -14.83 -14.03 -5.35
CA LYS A 89 -13.40 -14.25 -5.67
C LYS A 89 -12.98 -15.68 -5.35
N ILE A 90 -13.40 -16.20 -4.20
CA ILE A 90 -13.13 -17.57 -3.78
C ILE A 90 -13.83 -18.55 -4.74
N LEU A 91 -15.10 -18.30 -5.09
CA LEU A 91 -15.82 -19.11 -6.07
C LEU A 91 -15.17 -19.09 -7.45
N GLY A 92 -14.64 -17.94 -7.90
CA GLY A 92 -13.88 -17.84 -9.15
C GLY A 92 -12.63 -18.73 -9.14
N ILE A 93 -11.87 -18.72 -8.04
CA ILE A 93 -10.69 -19.60 -7.86
C ILE A 93 -11.10 -21.07 -7.89
N PHE A 94 -12.19 -21.45 -7.21
CA PHE A 94 -12.69 -22.82 -7.23
C PHE A 94 -13.17 -23.24 -8.63
N LEU A 95 -13.83 -22.34 -9.36
CA LEU A 95 -14.29 -22.61 -10.73
C LEU A 95 -13.09 -22.80 -11.68
N GLU A 96 -12.07 -21.94 -11.54
CA GLU A 96 -10.83 -22.01 -12.31
C GLU A 96 -10.08 -23.31 -12.02
N MET A 97 -9.98 -23.72 -10.75
CA MET A 97 -9.43 -25.01 -10.35
C MET A 97 -10.24 -26.19 -10.89
N ALA A 98 -11.58 -26.11 -10.89
CA ALA A 98 -12.44 -27.17 -11.42
C ALA A 98 -12.28 -27.32 -12.94
N VAL A 99 -12.20 -26.22 -13.68
CA VAL A 99 -11.93 -26.21 -15.12
C VAL A 99 -10.53 -26.75 -15.40
N ALA A 100 -9.51 -26.29 -14.67
CA ALA A 100 -8.13 -26.77 -14.82
C ALA A 100 -8.02 -28.28 -14.60
N ASN A 101 -8.65 -28.81 -13.55
CA ASN A 101 -8.66 -30.24 -13.27
C ASN A 101 -9.37 -31.06 -14.37
N LYS A 102 -10.40 -30.52 -15.01
CA LYS A 102 -11.10 -31.18 -16.12
C LYS A 102 -10.29 -31.13 -17.42
N VAL A 103 -9.59 -30.03 -17.67
CA VAL A 103 -8.65 -29.88 -18.80
C VAL A 103 -7.46 -30.82 -18.65
N ILE A 104 -6.92 -30.99 -17.45
CA ILE A 104 -5.83 -31.93 -17.17
C ILE A 104 -6.25 -33.39 -17.46
N LYS A 105 -7.49 -33.76 -17.16
CA LYS A 105 -8.02 -35.10 -17.45
C LYS A 105 -8.20 -35.39 -18.94
N ASN A 106 -8.44 -34.36 -19.75
CA ASN A 106 -8.56 -34.44 -21.21
C ASN A 106 -7.32 -33.86 -21.91
N ALA A 107 -6.18 -33.80 -21.21
CA ALA A 107 -5.00 -33.08 -21.68
C ALA A 107 -4.45 -33.65 -23.00
N ASP A 108 -4.61 -34.94 -23.25
CA ASP A 108 -4.11 -35.59 -24.47
C ASP A 108 -4.94 -35.21 -25.70
N ASP A 109 -6.26 -35.05 -25.57
CA ASP A 109 -7.14 -34.56 -26.64
C ASP A 109 -6.93 -33.07 -26.93
N ILE A 110 -6.68 -32.27 -25.88
CA ILE A 110 -6.41 -30.83 -26.02
C ILE A 110 -5.01 -30.61 -26.60
N LYS A 111 -4.01 -31.41 -26.21
CA LYS A 111 -2.67 -31.40 -26.82
C LYS A 111 -2.72 -31.84 -28.27
N SER A 112 -3.48 -32.87 -28.64
CA SER A 112 -3.58 -33.33 -30.03
C SER A 112 -4.31 -32.32 -30.93
N THR A 113 -5.37 -31.70 -30.42
CA THR A 113 -6.10 -30.61 -31.10
C THR A 113 -5.22 -29.36 -31.24
N GLY A 114 -4.53 -28.96 -30.18
CA GLY A 114 -3.59 -27.84 -30.18
C GLY A 114 -2.42 -28.07 -31.15
N ASN A 115 -1.82 -29.25 -31.14
CA ASN A 115 -0.74 -29.61 -32.06
C ASN A 115 -1.24 -29.64 -33.51
N SER A 116 -2.47 -30.11 -33.75
CA SER A 116 -3.10 -30.08 -35.08
C SER A 116 -3.39 -28.68 -35.59
N LEU A 117 -3.76 -27.73 -34.72
CA LEU A 117 -3.95 -26.32 -35.08
C LEU A 117 -2.62 -25.61 -35.29
N LEU A 118 -1.63 -25.84 -34.42
CA LEU A 118 -0.28 -25.30 -34.55
C LEU A 118 0.37 -25.78 -35.85
N HIS A 119 0.26 -27.07 -36.18
CA HIS A 119 0.80 -27.57 -37.45
C HIS A 119 0.07 -26.95 -38.66
N LYS A 120 -1.25 -26.71 -38.60
CA LYS A 120 -1.97 -26.06 -39.71
C LYS A 120 -1.56 -24.59 -39.90
N LEU A 121 -1.22 -23.90 -38.82
CA LEU A 121 -0.76 -22.52 -38.87
C LEU A 121 0.71 -22.42 -39.31
N PHE A 122 1.58 -23.34 -38.88
CA PHE A 122 3.00 -23.35 -39.28
C PHE A 122 3.24 -23.95 -40.66
N LYS A 123 2.47 -24.97 -41.09
CA LYS A 123 2.63 -25.63 -42.39
C LYS A 123 2.10 -24.79 -43.57
N ARG A 124 1.41 -23.68 -43.30
CA ARG A 124 0.99 -22.70 -44.32
C ARG A 124 2.16 -21.83 -44.83
N LYS A 125 3.34 -21.89 -44.20
CA LYS A 125 4.48 -21.03 -44.54
C LYS A 125 5.53 -21.68 -45.45
N GLU A 126 5.39 -22.96 -45.79
CA GLU A 126 6.34 -23.67 -46.66
C GLU A 126 5.64 -24.25 -47.91
N GLU A 127 5.15 -23.38 -48.79
CA GLU A 127 5.11 -23.72 -50.21
C GLU A 127 6.44 -23.23 -50.83
N PRO A 128 7.23 -24.11 -51.46
CA PRO A 128 8.49 -23.71 -52.08
C PRO A 128 8.18 -22.90 -53.33
N VAL A 129 8.57 -21.63 -53.31
CA VAL A 129 8.81 -20.86 -54.53
C VAL A 129 9.99 -21.53 -55.23
N ASN A 130 9.71 -22.29 -56.29
CA ASN A 130 10.71 -22.93 -57.14
C ASN A 130 10.68 -22.27 -58.53
N PRO A 131 11.79 -22.34 -59.28
CA PRO A 131 12.63 -21.24 -59.73
C PRO A 131 12.09 -20.47 -60.93
#